data_AF-A0A949FMX5-F1
#
_entry.id   AF-A0A949FMX5-F1
#
_cell.length_a   1.000
_cell.length_b   1.000
_cell.length_c   1.000
_cell.angle_alpha   90.00
_cell.angle_beta   90.00
_cell.angle_gamma   90.00
#
_symmetry.space_group_name_H-M   'P 1'
#
loop_
_entity.id
_entity.type
_entity.pdbx_description
1 polymer ?
#
loop_
_entity_poly.entity_id
_entity_poly.type
_entity_poly.pdbx_seq_one_letter_code
_entity_poly.pdbx_strand_id
1 'polypeptide(L)'
;MISKQHNTSILDSFEQLIENGSCLDIRNFVGKHPEIRETKWRDYQPWIMFAIAYKRIEVVELLIELGFSPNEDNGPPAFTTPLISALTIDSLSVVQKLLEAGAETDGDPRYIRYPIDAVTNTKHALDYIKLLEKHGCDIDRDYMHNGTKKLVNALSMAEVWGQDDVVKYLRSKGYKTPEEKALLQPVSVPIASGLTMSQQIIDHFTRTIGAPEQLSLIQIVPTGIPVAVHAIPANEHHPYVTLFTTGMSEQPMTVPDGAKEYSRAELYIQLPADWKYRDYEDLNWGWPQHWLRSMAQYPQQHDTWLGGPVTLVANEEPPQPLAPNTKFTTLLLLADQSLVTDDGKKIWLYRMTPLYTEERQLEIDHGIPALLNAFDAHDIPMIVDMNRENVALM
;
A
#
# COMPACT_ATOMS: atom_id res chain seq x y z
N MET A 1 45.01 4.83 -1.59
CA MET A 1 44.54 4.83 -3.00
C MET A 1 44.97 3.53 -3.68
N ILE A 2 44.39 2.40 -3.26
CA ILE A 2 44.33 1.22 -4.13
C ILE A 2 43.24 1.58 -5.14
N SER A 3 43.62 1.73 -6.41
CA SER A 3 42.86 2.50 -7.40
C SER A 3 41.54 1.82 -7.75
N LYS A 4 40.49 2.62 -8.01
CA LYS A 4 39.22 2.17 -8.63
C LYS A 4 39.44 1.26 -9.85
N GLN A 5 40.55 1.48 -10.56
CA GLN A 5 40.97 0.75 -11.75
C GLN A 5 41.39 -0.71 -11.48
N HIS A 6 41.94 -1.02 -10.30
CA HIS A 6 42.28 -2.39 -9.91
C HIS A 6 41.01 -3.22 -9.63
N ASN A 7 39.99 -2.59 -9.03
CA ASN A 7 38.72 -3.25 -8.74
C ASN A 7 37.95 -3.57 -10.02
N THR A 8 37.92 -2.66 -11.00
CA THR A 8 37.28 -2.90 -12.31
C THR A 8 37.87 -4.12 -13.04
N SER A 9 39.20 -4.27 -13.05
CA SER A 9 39.86 -5.42 -13.72
C SER A 9 39.54 -6.77 -13.08
N ILE A 10 39.27 -6.82 -11.76
CA ILE A 10 38.90 -8.04 -11.04
C ILE A 10 37.48 -8.46 -11.39
N LEU A 11 36.54 -7.49 -11.40
CA LEU A 11 35.13 -7.75 -11.75
C LEU A 11 34.99 -8.20 -13.21
N ASP A 12 35.71 -7.57 -14.15
CA ASP A 12 35.73 -7.96 -15.57
C ASP A 12 36.25 -9.38 -15.76
N SER A 13 37.27 -9.77 -14.96
CA SER A 13 37.82 -11.13 -14.99
C SER A 13 36.81 -12.15 -14.44
N PHE A 14 36.08 -11.80 -13.38
CA PHE A 14 35.05 -12.66 -12.81
C PHE A 14 33.85 -12.83 -13.73
N GLU A 15 33.45 -11.76 -14.43
CA GLU A 15 32.44 -11.79 -15.48
C GLU A 15 32.80 -12.84 -16.54
N GLN A 16 33.99 -12.75 -17.13
CA GLN A 16 34.45 -13.72 -18.15
C GLN A 16 34.48 -15.17 -17.64
N LEU A 17 34.84 -15.35 -16.36
CA LEU A 17 34.83 -16.67 -15.74
C LEU A 17 33.43 -17.25 -15.59
N ILE A 18 32.44 -16.43 -15.22
CA ILE A 18 31.04 -16.90 -15.15
C ILE A 18 30.51 -17.20 -16.56
N GLU A 19 30.82 -16.36 -17.56
CA GLU A 19 30.37 -16.57 -18.94
C GLU A 19 30.92 -17.87 -19.54
N ASN A 20 32.24 -18.09 -19.42
CA ASN A 20 32.97 -19.06 -20.23
C ASN A 20 33.96 -19.94 -19.44
N GLY A 21 34.29 -19.60 -18.20
CA GLY A 21 35.27 -20.31 -17.38
C GLY A 21 34.79 -21.67 -16.84
N SER A 22 35.72 -22.44 -16.27
CA SER A 22 35.40 -23.70 -15.58
C SER A 22 35.03 -23.46 -14.11
N CYS A 23 34.27 -24.38 -13.51
CA CYS A 23 33.96 -24.33 -12.07
C CYS A 23 35.23 -24.33 -11.18
N LEU A 24 36.31 -24.97 -11.65
CA LEU A 24 37.60 -24.95 -10.95
C LEU A 24 38.23 -23.57 -10.97
N ASP A 25 38.20 -22.88 -12.12
CA ASP A 25 38.75 -21.54 -12.26
C ASP A 25 37.98 -20.53 -11.39
N ILE A 26 36.65 -20.61 -11.39
CA ILE A 26 35.78 -19.79 -10.53
C ILE A 26 36.10 -20.03 -9.05
N ARG A 27 36.20 -21.30 -8.62
CA ARG A 27 36.54 -21.65 -7.22
C ARG A 27 37.90 -21.09 -6.82
N ASN A 28 38.91 -21.24 -7.68
CA ASN A 28 40.25 -20.72 -7.45
C ASN A 28 40.25 -19.18 -7.40
N PHE A 29 39.46 -18.54 -8.27
CA PHE A 29 39.36 -17.08 -8.33
C PHE A 29 38.72 -16.50 -7.07
N VAL A 30 37.57 -17.03 -6.65
CA VAL A 30 36.88 -16.62 -5.42
C VAL A 30 37.71 -16.93 -4.16
N GLY A 31 38.55 -17.96 -4.21
CA GLY A 31 39.53 -18.24 -3.14
C GLY A 31 40.63 -17.19 -3.03
N LYS A 32 41.06 -16.61 -4.15
CA LYS A 32 42.06 -15.51 -4.18
C LYS A 32 41.45 -14.14 -3.92
N HIS A 33 40.18 -13.97 -4.29
CA HIS A 33 39.42 -12.71 -4.23
C HIS A 33 38.12 -12.91 -3.43
N PRO A 34 38.21 -13.16 -2.11
CA PRO A 34 37.03 -13.45 -1.31
C PRO A 34 36.03 -12.29 -1.23
N GLU A 35 36.48 -11.05 -1.42
CA GLU A 35 35.70 -9.81 -1.43
C GLU A 35 34.59 -9.79 -2.50
N ILE A 36 34.71 -10.62 -3.54
CA ILE A 36 33.74 -10.69 -4.64
C ILE A 36 32.34 -11.12 -4.17
N ARG A 37 32.24 -11.81 -3.04
CA ARG A 37 30.95 -12.19 -2.44
C ARG A 37 30.08 -10.99 -2.08
N GLU A 38 30.71 -9.86 -1.79
CA GLU A 38 30.06 -8.62 -1.39
C GLU A 38 29.90 -7.65 -2.57
N THR A 39 30.26 -8.08 -3.79
CA THR A 39 30.16 -7.25 -5.00
C THR A 39 29.03 -7.72 -5.90
N LYS A 40 28.64 -6.82 -6.81
CA LYS A 40 27.62 -7.07 -7.82
C LYS A 40 28.21 -6.86 -9.20
N TRP A 41 27.71 -7.62 -10.17
CA TRP A 41 27.96 -7.33 -11.58
C TRP A 41 27.36 -5.96 -11.92
N ARG A 42 28.21 -5.07 -12.44
CA ARG A 42 27.88 -3.67 -12.75
C ARG A 42 27.25 -2.90 -11.58
N ASP A 43 27.67 -3.20 -10.35
CA ASP A 43 27.23 -2.55 -9.10
C ASP A 43 25.75 -2.74 -8.72
N TYR A 44 24.95 -3.43 -9.53
CA TYR A 44 23.52 -3.63 -9.23
C TYR A 44 23.06 -5.09 -9.29
N GLN A 45 23.66 -5.96 -10.12
CA GLN A 45 23.15 -7.31 -10.33
C GLN A 45 23.95 -8.36 -9.54
N PRO A 46 23.32 -9.17 -8.68
CA PRO A 46 23.96 -10.31 -8.02
C PRO A 46 24.61 -11.26 -9.04
N TRP A 47 25.82 -11.74 -8.74
CA TRP A 47 26.56 -12.65 -9.62
C TRP A 47 25.81 -13.96 -9.93
N ILE A 48 25.00 -14.45 -8.98
CA ILE A 48 24.10 -15.59 -9.20
C ILE A 48 23.13 -15.30 -10.34
N MET A 49 22.51 -14.11 -10.37
CA MET A 49 21.58 -13.72 -11.44
C MET A 49 22.28 -13.60 -12.80
N PHE A 50 23.54 -13.15 -12.82
CA PHE A 50 24.34 -13.15 -14.05
C PHE A 50 24.55 -14.59 -14.56
N ALA A 51 24.93 -15.53 -13.70
CA ALA A 51 25.06 -16.95 -14.08
C ALA A 51 23.73 -17.58 -14.57
N ILE A 52 22.60 -17.19 -13.96
CA ILE A 52 21.25 -17.60 -14.39
C ILE A 52 20.95 -17.08 -15.80
N ALA A 53 21.25 -15.81 -16.10
CA ALA A 53 21.01 -15.23 -17.42
C ALA A 53 21.81 -15.95 -18.53
N TYR A 54 23.02 -16.43 -18.21
CA TYR A 54 23.85 -17.23 -19.11
C TYR A 54 23.53 -18.73 -19.08
N LYS A 55 22.52 -19.14 -18.30
CA LYS A 55 22.06 -20.54 -18.17
C LYS A 55 23.16 -21.51 -17.74
N ARG A 56 24.12 -21.03 -16.95
CA ARG A 56 25.25 -21.81 -16.43
C ARG A 56 24.86 -22.49 -15.11
N ILE A 57 24.07 -23.57 -15.18
CA ILE A 57 23.47 -24.23 -14.00
C ILE A 57 24.53 -24.66 -12.99
N GLU A 58 25.61 -25.30 -13.45
CA GLU A 58 26.71 -25.77 -12.60
C GLU A 58 27.45 -24.61 -11.93
N VAL A 59 27.46 -23.42 -12.55
CA VAL A 59 28.03 -22.21 -11.97
C VAL A 59 27.10 -21.62 -10.91
N VAL A 60 25.78 -21.66 -11.11
CA VAL A 60 24.82 -21.23 -10.09
C VAL A 60 24.99 -22.05 -8.81
N GLU A 61 25.06 -23.38 -8.94
CA GLU A 61 25.30 -24.28 -7.81
C GLU A 61 26.62 -23.96 -7.10
N LEU A 62 27.69 -23.79 -7.88
CA LEU A 62 28.99 -23.42 -7.35
C LEU A 62 28.97 -22.08 -6.59
N LEU A 63 28.32 -21.05 -7.13
CA LEU A 63 28.26 -19.74 -6.48
C LEU A 63 27.54 -19.84 -5.12
N ILE A 64 26.45 -20.61 -5.04
CA ILE A 64 25.77 -20.90 -3.78
C ILE A 64 26.71 -21.62 -2.80
N GLU A 65 27.40 -22.68 -3.24
CA GLU A 65 28.38 -23.40 -2.43
C GLU A 65 29.51 -22.51 -1.91
N LEU A 66 29.90 -21.50 -2.71
CA LEU A 66 30.94 -20.55 -2.36
C LEU A 66 30.45 -19.45 -1.41
N GLY A 67 29.17 -19.43 -1.05
CA GLY A 67 28.58 -18.50 -0.08
C GLY A 67 27.98 -17.22 -0.66
N PHE A 68 27.70 -17.19 -1.97
CA PHE A 68 26.92 -16.08 -2.54
C PHE A 68 25.45 -16.23 -2.11
N SER A 69 24.82 -15.13 -1.69
CA SER A 69 23.46 -15.15 -1.15
C SER A 69 22.43 -15.51 -2.24
N PRO A 70 21.53 -16.49 -2.01
CA PRO A 70 20.45 -16.80 -2.94
C PRO A 70 19.31 -15.75 -2.91
N ASN A 71 19.34 -14.80 -1.97
CA ASN A 71 18.28 -13.83 -1.70
C ASN A 71 18.64 -12.39 -2.04
N GLU A 72 19.90 -12.12 -2.44
CA GLU A 72 20.29 -10.77 -2.79
C GLU A 72 19.58 -10.31 -4.07
N ASP A 73 18.91 -9.16 -4.03
CA ASP A 73 18.19 -8.59 -5.17
C ASP A 73 19.06 -7.63 -5.99
N ASN A 74 18.56 -7.26 -7.18
CA ASN A 74 19.22 -6.30 -8.06
C ASN A 74 18.93 -4.82 -7.78
N GLY A 75 18.32 -4.51 -6.63
CA GLY A 75 17.95 -3.16 -6.22
C GLY A 75 16.86 -2.51 -7.09
N PRO A 76 16.57 -1.23 -6.88
CA PRO A 76 15.56 -0.51 -7.64
C PRO A 76 15.93 -0.41 -9.14
N PRO A 77 14.94 -0.39 -10.04
CA PRO A 77 13.50 -0.34 -9.73
C PRO A 77 12.86 -1.72 -9.56
N ALA A 78 13.51 -2.81 -9.99
CA ALA A 78 12.85 -4.11 -10.14
C ALA A 78 12.89 -4.97 -8.88
N PHE A 79 13.99 -4.88 -8.11
CA PHE A 79 14.26 -5.71 -6.93
C PHE A 79 14.07 -7.21 -7.21
N THR A 80 14.53 -7.67 -8.37
CA THR A 80 14.41 -9.06 -8.80
C THR A 80 15.41 -9.93 -8.03
N THR A 81 14.93 -11.03 -7.43
CA THR A 81 15.77 -12.02 -6.76
C THR A 81 16.23 -13.12 -7.74
N PRO A 82 17.29 -13.89 -7.39
CA PRO A 82 17.70 -15.08 -8.13
C PRO A 82 16.55 -16.06 -8.41
N LEU A 83 15.67 -16.28 -7.43
CA LEU A 83 14.52 -17.16 -7.58
C LEU A 83 13.55 -16.65 -8.66
N ILE A 84 13.20 -15.36 -8.64
CA ILE A 84 12.32 -14.75 -9.66
C ILE A 84 12.96 -14.83 -11.05
N SER A 85 14.27 -14.59 -11.17
CA SER A 85 14.99 -14.75 -12.43
C SER A 85 14.94 -16.19 -12.96
N ALA A 86 15.19 -17.18 -12.09
CA ALA A 86 15.17 -18.58 -12.46
C ALA A 86 13.77 -19.06 -12.92
N LEU A 87 12.72 -18.59 -12.25
CA LEU A 87 11.32 -18.81 -12.63
C LEU A 87 11.00 -18.20 -13.99
N THR A 88 11.46 -16.97 -14.24
CA THR A 88 11.20 -16.25 -15.50
C THR A 88 11.85 -16.91 -16.71
N ILE A 89 13.03 -17.49 -16.55
CA ILE A 89 13.69 -18.26 -17.62
C ILE A 89 13.23 -19.72 -17.68
N ASP A 90 12.29 -20.10 -16.80
CA ASP A 90 11.67 -21.42 -16.74
C ASP A 90 12.69 -22.57 -16.60
N SER A 91 13.60 -22.44 -15.63
CA SER A 91 14.65 -23.41 -15.33
C SER A 91 14.41 -24.17 -14.02
N LEU A 92 13.77 -25.35 -14.12
CA LEU A 92 13.41 -26.18 -12.96
C LEU A 92 14.62 -26.56 -12.08
N SER A 93 15.73 -26.93 -12.72
CA SER A 93 16.96 -27.31 -12.02
C SER A 93 17.50 -26.16 -11.16
N VAL A 94 17.52 -24.94 -11.71
CA VAL A 94 18.03 -23.76 -11.00
C VAL A 94 17.09 -23.36 -9.87
N VAL A 95 15.78 -23.38 -10.11
CA VAL A 95 14.77 -23.08 -9.08
C VAL A 95 14.89 -24.05 -7.91
N GLN A 96 15.02 -25.35 -8.18
CA GLN A 96 15.20 -26.36 -7.14
C GLN A 96 16.47 -26.09 -6.32
N LYS A 97 17.58 -25.75 -6.97
CA LYS A 97 18.84 -25.46 -6.28
C LYS A 97 18.78 -24.22 -5.40
N LEU A 98 18.14 -23.15 -5.87
CA LEU A 98 17.93 -21.94 -5.08
C LEU A 98 17.06 -22.23 -3.85
N LEU A 99 15.99 -22.99 -4.00
CA LEU A 99 15.10 -23.35 -2.89
C LEU A 99 15.80 -24.28 -1.87
N GLU A 100 16.56 -25.27 -2.33
CA GLU A 100 17.41 -26.12 -1.48
C GLU A 100 18.45 -25.30 -0.70
N ALA A 101 18.89 -24.16 -1.27
CA ALA A 101 19.82 -23.23 -0.65
C ALA A 101 19.16 -22.19 0.27
N GLY A 102 17.83 -22.25 0.46
CA GLY A 102 17.11 -21.32 1.34
C GLY A 102 16.68 -20.01 0.65
N ALA A 103 16.45 -20.04 -0.66
CA ALA A 103 15.84 -18.91 -1.34
C ALA A 103 14.44 -18.59 -0.77
N GLU A 104 14.18 -17.31 -0.50
CA GLU A 104 12.92 -16.81 0.01
C GLU A 104 11.81 -16.93 -1.04
N THR A 105 10.73 -17.61 -0.66
CA THR A 105 9.64 -17.99 -1.57
C THR A 105 8.55 -16.93 -1.73
N ASP A 106 8.40 -16.06 -0.73
CA ASP A 106 7.36 -15.01 -0.72
C ASP A 106 7.90 -13.64 -1.15
N GLY A 107 9.23 -13.50 -1.21
CA GLY A 107 9.89 -12.24 -1.50
C GLY A 107 9.58 -11.10 -0.50
N ASP A 108 9.96 -9.90 -0.89
CA ASP A 108 9.85 -8.65 -0.15
C ASP A 108 8.69 -7.80 -0.72
N PRO A 109 7.89 -7.13 0.12
CA PRO A 109 6.82 -6.25 -0.34
C PRO A 109 7.24 -5.09 -1.26
N ARG A 110 8.52 -4.73 -1.29
CA ARG A 110 9.11 -3.74 -2.23
C ARG A 110 9.18 -4.26 -3.66
N TYR A 111 9.06 -5.58 -3.86
CA TYR A 111 9.21 -6.21 -5.16
C TYR A 111 8.01 -5.89 -6.06
N ILE A 112 8.29 -5.51 -7.30
CA ILE A 112 7.26 -5.34 -8.32
C ILE A 112 6.61 -6.69 -8.68
N ARG A 113 7.31 -7.81 -8.42
CA ARG A 113 6.91 -9.16 -8.84
C ARG A 113 7.23 -10.20 -7.78
N TYR A 114 6.24 -10.98 -7.37
CA TYR A 114 6.40 -12.08 -6.43
C TYR A 114 6.79 -13.39 -7.15
N PRO A 115 7.45 -14.36 -6.48
CA PRO A 115 7.71 -15.67 -7.08
C PRO A 115 6.44 -16.38 -7.56
N ILE A 116 5.32 -16.28 -6.84
CA ILE A 116 4.04 -16.88 -7.25
C ILE A 116 3.45 -16.23 -8.51
N ASP A 117 3.60 -14.91 -8.68
CA ASP A 117 3.29 -14.21 -9.94
C ASP A 117 4.20 -14.72 -11.06
N ALA A 118 5.49 -14.92 -10.75
CA ALA A 118 6.47 -15.32 -11.74
C ALA A 118 6.20 -16.67 -12.40
N VAL A 119 5.61 -17.61 -11.64
CA VAL A 119 5.31 -18.97 -12.07
C VAL A 119 4.14 -19.06 -13.04
N THR A 120 3.11 -18.22 -12.86
CA THR A 120 1.83 -18.35 -13.58
C THR A 120 1.90 -18.05 -15.08
N ASN A 121 3.05 -17.63 -15.60
CA ASN A 121 3.30 -17.46 -17.04
C ASN A 121 4.37 -18.43 -17.59
N THR A 122 4.63 -19.55 -16.91
CA THR A 122 5.66 -20.53 -17.29
C THR A 122 5.03 -21.81 -17.82
N LYS A 123 5.79 -22.62 -18.57
CA LYS A 123 5.30 -23.90 -19.09
C LYS A 123 5.19 -24.97 -18.01
N HIS A 124 5.98 -24.85 -16.93
CA HIS A 124 6.01 -25.78 -15.80
C HIS A 124 5.31 -25.22 -14.56
N ALA A 125 4.28 -24.39 -14.74
CA ALA A 125 3.64 -23.66 -13.65
C ALA A 125 3.19 -24.56 -12.48
N LEU A 126 2.59 -25.72 -12.79
CA LEU A 126 2.13 -26.67 -11.78
C LEU A 126 3.27 -27.26 -10.94
N ASP A 127 4.40 -27.59 -11.58
CA ASP A 127 5.54 -28.17 -10.89
C ASP A 127 6.20 -27.13 -9.98
N TYR A 128 6.30 -25.88 -10.43
CA TYR A 128 6.80 -24.79 -9.60
C TYR A 128 5.89 -24.46 -8.44
N ILE A 129 4.56 -24.42 -8.63
CA ILE A 129 3.61 -24.17 -7.53
C ILE A 129 3.77 -25.24 -6.44
N LYS A 130 3.85 -26.52 -6.83
CA LYS A 130 4.09 -27.62 -5.87
C LYS A 130 5.45 -27.49 -5.18
N LEU A 131 6.48 -27.10 -5.92
CA LEU A 131 7.82 -26.95 -5.39
C LEU A 131 7.93 -25.76 -4.42
N LEU A 132 7.30 -24.63 -4.73
CA LEU A 132 7.20 -23.46 -3.87
C LEU A 132 6.37 -23.76 -2.62
N GLU A 133 5.22 -24.45 -2.75
CA GLU A 133 4.39 -24.89 -1.61
C GLU A 133 5.21 -25.76 -0.65
N LYS A 134 6.01 -26.71 -1.19
CA LYS A 134 6.91 -27.56 -0.39
C LYS A 134 7.93 -26.76 0.42
N HIS A 135 8.34 -25.59 -0.07
CA HIS A 135 9.28 -24.69 0.61
C HIS A 135 8.56 -23.54 1.35
N GLY A 136 7.27 -23.70 1.65
CA GLY A 136 6.52 -22.79 2.52
C GLY A 136 6.05 -21.49 1.87
N CYS A 137 5.99 -21.42 0.55
CA CYS A 137 5.39 -20.28 -0.15
C CYS A 137 3.91 -20.13 0.18
N ASP A 138 3.46 -18.90 0.42
CA ASP A 138 2.04 -18.56 0.50
C ASP A 138 1.41 -18.55 -0.90
N ILE A 139 0.92 -19.73 -1.33
CA ILE A 139 0.26 -19.92 -2.63
C ILE A 139 -1.06 -19.14 -2.71
N ASP A 140 -1.70 -18.85 -1.58
CA ASP A 140 -2.99 -18.16 -1.53
C ASP A 140 -2.84 -16.63 -1.46
N ARG A 141 -1.62 -16.12 -1.58
CA ARG A 141 -1.34 -14.68 -1.52
C ARG A 141 -2.08 -13.91 -2.61
N ASP A 142 -2.81 -12.90 -2.19
CA ASP A 142 -3.40 -11.91 -3.08
C ASP A 142 -2.40 -10.76 -3.31
N TYR A 143 -2.19 -10.36 -4.56
CA TYR A 143 -1.26 -9.30 -4.95
C TYR A 143 -1.79 -8.48 -6.11
N MET A 144 -1.15 -7.34 -6.38
CA MET A 144 -1.61 -6.40 -7.40
C MET A 144 -1.01 -6.73 -8.76
N HIS A 145 -1.86 -7.03 -9.74
CA HIS A 145 -1.39 -7.34 -11.08
C HIS A 145 -0.86 -6.09 -11.79
N ASN A 146 0.42 -6.15 -12.16
CA ASN A 146 1.09 -5.05 -12.85
C ASN A 146 0.45 -4.83 -14.23
N GLY A 147 -0.13 -3.65 -14.46
CA GLY A 147 -0.81 -3.28 -15.70
C GLY A 147 -2.33 -3.15 -15.61
N THR A 148 -3.01 -3.87 -14.69
CA THR A 148 -4.47 -3.77 -14.53
C THR A 148 -4.92 -3.16 -13.21
N LYS A 149 -4.01 -3.03 -12.22
CA LYS A 149 -4.35 -2.59 -10.85
C LYS A 149 -5.51 -3.40 -10.24
N LYS A 150 -5.63 -4.68 -10.59
CA LYS A 150 -6.58 -5.63 -9.99
C LYS A 150 -5.88 -6.56 -9.01
N LEU A 151 -6.58 -6.86 -7.92
CA LEU A 151 -6.15 -7.88 -6.97
C LEU A 151 -6.30 -9.25 -7.64
N VAL A 152 -5.21 -10.00 -7.70
CA VAL A 152 -5.12 -11.33 -8.30
C VAL A 152 -4.38 -12.26 -7.36
N ASN A 153 -4.51 -13.56 -7.58
CA ASN A 153 -3.66 -14.56 -6.95
C ASN A 153 -3.29 -15.66 -7.96
N ALA A 154 -2.57 -16.70 -7.49
CA ALA A 154 -2.15 -17.81 -8.34
C ALA A 154 -3.31 -18.43 -9.13
N LEU A 155 -4.48 -18.58 -8.50
CA LEU A 155 -5.65 -19.20 -9.10
C LEU A 155 -6.28 -18.30 -10.16
N SER A 156 -6.54 -17.03 -9.86
CA SER A 156 -7.13 -16.12 -10.85
C SER A 156 -6.22 -15.90 -12.05
N MET A 157 -4.89 -15.89 -11.84
CA MET A 157 -3.92 -15.80 -12.95
C MET A 157 -3.89 -17.09 -13.78
N ALA A 158 -3.91 -18.26 -13.14
CA ALA A 158 -4.01 -19.53 -13.86
C ALA A 158 -5.28 -19.63 -14.71
N GLU A 159 -6.41 -19.09 -14.23
CA GLU A 159 -7.66 -18.99 -14.99
C GLU A 159 -7.51 -18.04 -16.20
N VAL A 160 -6.91 -16.87 -16.01
CA VAL A 160 -6.65 -15.89 -17.09
C VAL A 160 -5.74 -16.48 -18.18
N TRP A 161 -4.72 -17.24 -17.80
CA TRP A 161 -3.77 -17.85 -18.73
C TRP A 161 -4.24 -19.21 -19.28
N GLY A 162 -5.38 -19.74 -18.82
CA GLY A 162 -5.92 -21.03 -19.29
C GLY A 162 -5.11 -22.26 -18.84
N GLN A 163 -4.48 -22.20 -17.67
CA GLN A 163 -3.68 -23.29 -17.10
C GLN A 163 -4.56 -24.29 -16.33
N ASP A 164 -5.32 -25.10 -17.08
CA ASP A 164 -6.35 -26.00 -16.52
C ASP A 164 -5.83 -26.96 -15.44
N ASP A 165 -4.61 -27.46 -15.55
CA ASP A 165 -3.99 -28.37 -14.61
C ASP A 165 -3.63 -27.66 -13.27
N VAL A 166 -3.13 -26.44 -13.35
CA VAL A 166 -2.91 -25.55 -12.21
C VAL A 166 -4.24 -25.19 -11.55
N VAL A 167 -5.23 -24.76 -12.32
CA VAL A 167 -6.58 -24.44 -11.80
C VAL A 167 -7.16 -25.65 -11.07
N LYS A 168 -7.17 -26.83 -11.69
CA LYS A 168 -7.66 -28.07 -11.05
C LYS A 168 -6.92 -28.37 -9.75
N TYR A 169 -5.60 -28.25 -9.75
CA TYR A 169 -4.79 -28.50 -8.56
C TYR A 169 -5.13 -27.50 -7.44
N LEU A 170 -5.13 -26.20 -7.72
CA LEU A 170 -5.40 -25.17 -6.72
C LEU A 170 -6.83 -25.28 -6.17
N ARG A 171 -7.82 -25.51 -7.04
CA ARG A 171 -9.22 -25.74 -6.64
C ARG A 171 -9.37 -26.99 -5.77
N SER A 172 -8.64 -28.07 -6.06
CA SER A 172 -8.67 -29.29 -5.24
C SER A 172 -8.16 -29.08 -3.81
N LYS A 173 -7.29 -28.08 -3.61
CA LYS A 173 -6.80 -27.64 -2.29
C LYS A 173 -7.76 -26.66 -1.61
N GLY A 174 -8.82 -26.21 -2.29
CA GLY A 174 -9.82 -25.28 -1.76
C GLY A 174 -9.47 -23.81 -1.88
N TYR A 175 -8.40 -23.47 -2.63
CA TYR A 175 -8.04 -22.09 -2.95
C TYR A 175 -9.12 -21.43 -3.81
N LYS A 176 -9.21 -20.10 -3.68
CA LYS A 176 -10.28 -19.30 -4.27
C LYS A 176 -9.70 -18.02 -4.85
N THR A 177 -10.34 -17.48 -5.88
CA THR A 177 -9.91 -16.19 -6.43
C THR A 177 -10.17 -15.08 -5.41
N PRO A 178 -9.51 -13.91 -5.52
CA PRO A 178 -9.80 -12.78 -4.64
C PRO A 178 -11.28 -12.37 -4.67
N GLU A 179 -11.93 -12.46 -5.83
CA GLU A 179 -13.37 -12.21 -5.98
C GLU A 179 -14.20 -13.22 -5.19
N GLU A 180 -13.89 -14.52 -5.27
CA GLU A 180 -14.58 -15.54 -4.51
C GLU A 180 -14.33 -15.45 -3.01
N LYS A 181 -13.09 -15.10 -2.61
CA LYS A 181 -12.77 -14.79 -1.21
C LYS A 181 -13.61 -13.61 -0.75
N ALA A 182 -13.74 -12.56 -1.55
CA ALA A 182 -14.61 -11.42 -1.23
C ALA A 182 -16.09 -11.82 -1.10
N LEU A 183 -16.55 -12.83 -1.86
CA LEU A 183 -17.90 -13.38 -1.75
C LEU A 183 -18.09 -14.32 -0.54
N LEU A 184 -17.01 -14.86 0.04
CA LEU A 184 -17.01 -15.84 1.13
C LEU A 184 -16.52 -15.30 2.47
N GLN A 185 -15.88 -14.14 2.48
CA GLN A 185 -15.80 -13.35 3.68
C GLN A 185 -17.24 -13.24 4.19
N PRO A 186 -17.53 -13.62 5.44
CA PRO A 186 -18.81 -13.29 5.99
C PRO A 186 -18.93 -11.78 5.82
N VAL A 187 -19.86 -11.34 4.97
CA VAL A 187 -20.54 -10.11 5.29
C VAL A 187 -20.94 -10.34 6.73
N SER A 188 -20.38 -9.59 7.65
CA SER A 188 -20.92 -9.44 8.99
C SER A 188 -22.31 -8.83 8.80
N VAL A 189 -23.25 -9.67 8.39
CA VAL A 189 -24.67 -9.51 8.58
C VAL A 189 -24.89 -10.22 9.90
N PRO A 190 -24.99 -9.51 11.03
CA PRO A 190 -25.90 -9.99 12.03
C PRO A 190 -27.23 -10.17 11.29
N ILE A 191 -27.76 -11.39 11.24
CA ILE A 191 -29.20 -11.57 11.06
C ILE A 191 -29.84 -11.07 12.36
N ALA A 192 -29.87 -9.75 12.47
CA ALA A 192 -30.66 -8.94 13.36
C ALA A 192 -31.08 -7.81 12.44
N SER A 193 -32.36 -7.76 12.09
CA SER A 193 -33.04 -6.67 11.40
C SER A 193 -32.26 -5.33 11.42
N GLY A 194 -31.57 -5.00 10.32
CA GLY A 194 -30.84 -3.73 10.20
C GLY A 194 -29.71 -3.79 9.17
N LEU A 195 -29.43 -2.66 8.53
CA LEU A 195 -28.25 -2.46 7.68
C LEU A 195 -26.98 -2.45 8.55
N THR A 196 -25.81 -2.84 8.02
CA THR A 196 -24.54 -2.67 8.75
C THR A 196 -24.26 -1.18 8.99
N MET A 197 -23.51 -0.82 10.04
CA MET A 197 -23.22 0.58 10.33
C MET A 197 -22.53 1.28 9.16
N SER A 198 -21.53 0.63 8.58
CA SER A 198 -20.89 1.10 7.34
C SER A 198 -21.88 1.33 6.19
N GLN A 199 -22.85 0.44 5.99
CA GLN A 199 -23.90 0.63 4.98
C GLN A 199 -24.81 1.83 5.31
N GLN A 200 -25.16 2.02 6.58
CA GLN A 200 -25.98 3.15 7.00
C GLN A 200 -25.26 4.49 6.81
N ILE A 201 -23.93 4.54 6.99
CA ILE A 201 -23.09 5.70 6.67
C ILE A 201 -23.08 5.94 5.16
N ILE A 202 -22.86 4.91 4.35
CA ILE A 202 -22.90 5.01 2.88
C ILE A 202 -24.27 5.53 2.42
N ASP A 203 -25.35 4.99 2.97
CA ASP A 203 -26.71 5.42 2.64
C ASP A 203 -26.98 6.85 3.09
N HIS A 204 -26.41 7.28 4.22
CA HIS A 204 -26.49 8.68 4.66
C HIS A 204 -25.85 9.60 3.62
N PHE A 205 -24.58 9.38 3.27
CA PHE A 205 -23.88 10.17 2.25
C PHE A 205 -24.55 10.09 0.87
N THR A 206 -25.09 8.92 0.50
CA THR A 206 -25.83 8.72 -0.75
C THR A 206 -27.08 9.60 -0.82
N ARG A 207 -27.80 9.72 0.30
CA ARG A 207 -29.02 10.54 0.39
C ARG A 207 -28.72 12.04 0.48
N THR A 208 -27.61 12.42 1.12
CA THR A 208 -27.30 13.83 1.40
C THR A 208 -26.42 14.50 0.36
N ILE A 209 -25.58 13.74 -0.35
CA ILE A 209 -24.60 14.27 -1.31
C ILE A 209 -24.69 13.56 -2.67
N GLY A 210 -24.78 12.23 -2.68
CA GLY A 210 -24.90 11.44 -3.90
C GLY A 210 -24.21 10.08 -3.82
N ALA A 211 -24.45 9.24 -4.83
CA ALA A 211 -23.94 7.87 -4.84
C ALA A 211 -22.41 7.82 -4.94
N PRO A 212 -21.72 7.07 -4.06
CA PRO A 212 -20.29 6.83 -4.20
C PRO A 212 -19.96 6.01 -5.45
N GLU A 213 -18.77 6.21 -6.01
CA GLU A 213 -18.28 5.40 -7.12
C GLU A 213 -17.87 4.00 -6.68
N GLN A 214 -18.30 2.99 -7.44
CA GLN A 214 -18.09 1.57 -7.13
C GLN A 214 -16.61 1.16 -7.02
N LEU A 215 -15.70 1.89 -7.68
CA LEU A 215 -14.24 1.66 -7.67
C LEU A 215 -13.46 2.66 -6.78
N SER A 216 -14.15 3.48 -5.99
CA SER A 216 -13.50 4.46 -5.10
C SER A 216 -13.06 3.90 -3.75
N LEU A 217 -13.43 2.64 -3.46
CA LEU A 217 -13.11 1.94 -2.22
C LEU A 217 -11.61 1.69 -2.13
N ILE A 218 -10.94 2.40 -1.22
CA ILE A 218 -9.56 2.07 -0.86
C ILE A 218 -9.55 1.56 0.57
N GLN A 219 -9.41 0.24 0.72
CA GLN A 219 -9.30 -0.43 2.01
C GLN A 219 -7.88 -0.25 2.60
N ILE A 220 -7.82 -0.11 3.92
CA ILE A 220 -6.56 -0.03 4.66
C ILE A 220 -6.29 -1.33 5.43
N VAL A 221 -5.11 -1.95 5.23
CA VAL A 221 -4.52 -3.02 6.07
C VAL A 221 -2.99 -2.86 5.97
N PRO A 222 -2.17 -2.81 7.06
CA PRO A 222 -2.12 -3.84 8.12
C PRO A 222 -1.95 -3.36 9.57
N THR A 223 -2.56 -4.14 10.47
CA THR A 223 -2.72 -3.96 11.94
C THR A 223 -3.80 -2.97 12.37
N GLY A 224 -5.07 -3.32 12.16
CA GLY A 224 -6.21 -2.54 12.66
C GLY A 224 -7.55 -2.95 12.05
N ILE A 225 -8.61 -2.24 12.43
CA ILE A 225 -9.92 -2.31 11.77
C ILE A 225 -9.76 -1.80 10.33
N PRO A 226 -10.29 -2.50 9.32
CA PRO A 226 -10.26 -2.00 7.96
C PRO A 226 -11.12 -0.74 7.84
N VAL A 227 -10.48 0.41 7.69
CA VAL A 227 -11.14 1.65 7.28
C VAL A 227 -11.11 1.70 5.76
N ALA A 228 -12.22 2.11 5.15
CA ALA A 228 -12.31 2.38 3.72
C ALA A 228 -12.52 3.87 3.49
N VAL A 229 -11.91 4.41 2.43
CA VAL A 229 -12.24 5.74 1.91
C VAL A 229 -13.10 5.57 0.67
N HIS A 230 -14.18 6.34 0.58
CA HIS A 230 -15.13 6.38 -0.54
C HIS A 230 -15.05 7.75 -1.22
N ALA A 231 -15.38 7.81 -2.50
CA ALA A 231 -15.48 9.05 -3.26
C ALA A 231 -16.86 9.21 -3.89
N ILE A 232 -17.46 10.37 -3.68
CA ILE A 232 -18.64 10.85 -4.40
C ILE A 232 -18.16 11.92 -5.40
N PRO A 233 -18.30 11.70 -6.70
CA PRO A 233 -17.92 12.68 -7.71
C PRO A 233 -18.82 13.92 -7.62
N ALA A 234 -18.32 15.05 -8.08
CA ALA A 234 -19.12 16.26 -8.21
C ALA A 234 -20.35 16.00 -9.10
N ASN A 235 -21.48 16.58 -8.72
CA ASN A 235 -22.74 16.50 -9.45
C ASN A 235 -23.42 17.88 -9.51
N GLU A 236 -24.55 17.97 -10.20
CA GLU A 236 -25.25 19.24 -10.42
C GLU A 236 -25.70 19.94 -9.12
N HIS A 237 -25.93 19.18 -8.04
CA HIS A 237 -26.41 19.72 -6.76
C HIS A 237 -25.26 19.94 -5.78
N HIS A 238 -24.18 19.17 -5.93
CA HIS A 238 -22.97 19.23 -5.12
C HIS A 238 -21.74 19.36 -6.05
N PRO A 239 -21.35 20.59 -6.44
CA PRO A 239 -20.29 20.83 -7.43
C PRO A 239 -18.88 20.66 -6.82
N TYR A 240 -18.68 19.62 -6.02
CA TYR A 240 -17.44 19.28 -5.34
C TYR A 240 -17.33 17.77 -5.18
N VAL A 241 -16.12 17.25 -5.18
CA VAL A 241 -15.84 15.85 -4.84
C VAL A 241 -15.93 15.70 -3.33
N THR A 242 -16.62 14.68 -2.82
CA THR A 242 -16.60 14.36 -1.39
C THR A 242 -15.88 13.04 -1.18
N LEU A 243 -14.85 13.06 -0.32
CA LEU A 243 -14.22 11.84 0.17
C LEU A 243 -14.67 11.61 1.61
N PHE A 244 -15.06 10.38 1.97
CA PHE A 244 -15.48 10.07 3.33
C PHE A 244 -15.03 8.67 3.76
N THR A 245 -14.90 8.45 5.07
CA THR A 245 -14.50 7.16 5.62
C THR A 245 -15.70 6.30 6.02
N THR A 246 -15.51 4.98 5.99
CA THR A 246 -16.31 4.03 6.75
C THR A 246 -15.39 3.05 7.47
N GLY A 247 -15.79 2.57 8.63
CA GLY A 247 -15.06 1.55 9.39
C GLY A 247 -14.36 2.12 10.61
N MET A 248 -14.11 3.44 10.64
CA MET A 248 -13.54 4.11 11.81
C MET A 248 -14.49 4.02 13.01
N SER A 249 -15.79 4.17 12.74
CA SER A 249 -16.83 4.15 13.76
C SER A 249 -17.14 2.76 14.32
N GLU A 250 -16.64 1.67 13.71
CA GLU A 250 -16.93 0.26 14.09
C GLU A 250 -16.45 -0.06 15.51
N GLN A 251 -15.32 0.52 15.93
CA GLN A 251 -14.90 0.50 17.33
C GLN A 251 -14.92 1.90 17.93
N PRO A 252 -15.38 2.03 19.19
CA PRO A 252 -15.34 3.32 19.86
C PRO A 252 -13.88 3.74 20.13
N MET A 253 -13.61 5.03 19.99
CA MET A 253 -12.37 5.67 20.42
C MET A 253 -12.28 5.72 21.95
N THR A 254 -11.06 5.87 22.47
CA THR A 254 -10.81 6.03 23.90
C THR A 254 -11.01 7.49 24.29
N VAL A 255 -12.19 7.77 24.86
CA VAL A 255 -12.63 9.12 25.25
C VAL A 255 -12.60 9.32 26.76
N PRO A 256 -12.33 10.55 27.25
CA PRO A 256 -12.42 10.87 28.68
C PRO A 256 -13.87 10.84 29.20
N ASP A 257 -14.00 10.79 30.52
CA ASP A 257 -15.30 10.93 31.17
C ASP A 257 -15.99 12.24 30.77
N GLY A 258 -17.25 12.14 30.36
CA GLY A 258 -18.02 13.27 29.82
C GLY A 258 -18.01 13.43 28.30
N ALA A 259 -17.14 12.70 27.57
CA ALA A 259 -17.03 12.80 26.10
C ALA A 259 -17.56 11.55 25.36
N LYS A 260 -18.35 10.69 26.02
CA LYS A 260 -18.87 9.42 25.45
C LYS A 260 -19.64 9.58 24.15
N GLU A 261 -20.29 10.73 23.93
CA GLU A 261 -21.02 10.99 22.69
C GLU A 261 -20.11 11.15 21.47
N TYR A 262 -18.82 11.45 21.66
CA TYR A 262 -17.81 11.57 20.60
C TYR A 262 -17.04 10.25 20.41
N SER A 263 -17.46 9.17 21.05
CA SER A 263 -16.76 7.88 20.98
C SER A 263 -16.75 7.26 19.58
N ARG A 264 -17.64 7.67 18.67
CA ARG A 264 -17.69 7.14 17.29
C ARG A 264 -17.72 8.27 16.28
N ALA A 265 -16.84 8.17 15.30
CA ALA A 265 -16.69 9.16 14.25
C ALA A 265 -16.40 8.53 12.89
N GLU A 266 -16.77 9.25 11.84
CA GLU A 266 -16.22 9.11 10.49
C GLU A 266 -15.71 10.48 10.04
N LEU A 267 -14.77 10.49 9.10
CA LEU A 267 -14.16 11.69 8.56
C LEU A 267 -14.64 11.92 7.14
N TYR A 268 -14.77 13.18 6.73
CA TYR A 268 -15.00 13.53 5.34
C TYR A 268 -14.31 14.85 4.96
N ILE A 269 -14.04 15.02 3.68
CA ILE A 269 -13.47 16.24 3.09
C ILE A 269 -14.13 16.52 1.75
N GLN A 270 -14.35 17.80 1.47
CA GLN A 270 -14.91 18.28 0.22
C GLN A 270 -13.82 18.99 -0.58
N LEU A 271 -13.68 18.62 -1.85
CA LEU A 271 -12.61 19.01 -2.74
C LEU A 271 -13.20 19.64 -4.02
N PRO A 272 -12.44 20.44 -4.77
CA PRO A 272 -12.87 20.98 -6.06
C PRO A 272 -13.39 19.90 -7.02
N ALA A 273 -14.33 20.24 -7.89
CA ALA A 273 -14.95 19.30 -8.82
C ALA A 273 -13.95 18.59 -9.77
N ASP A 274 -12.84 19.26 -10.07
CA ASP A 274 -11.75 18.78 -10.92
C ASP A 274 -10.65 18.06 -10.15
N TRP A 275 -10.83 17.81 -8.85
CA TRP A 275 -9.84 17.12 -8.03
C TRP A 275 -9.58 15.70 -8.51
N LYS A 276 -8.31 15.35 -8.74
CA LYS A 276 -7.90 14.04 -9.27
C LYS A 276 -7.79 12.96 -8.17
N TYR A 277 -8.90 12.67 -7.48
CA TYR A 277 -8.91 11.69 -6.39
C TYR A 277 -8.60 10.24 -6.84
N ARG A 278 -8.61 9.94 -8.15
CA ARG A 278 -8.17 8.64 -8.68
C ARG A 278 -6.64 8.51 -8.75
N ASP A 279 -5.92 9.63 -8.83
CA ASP A 279 -4.47 9.69 -8.91
C ASP A 279 -3.86 9.78 -7.50
N TYR A 280 -4.32 8.92 -6.58
CA TYR A 280 -3.98 9.01 -5.16
C TYR A 280 -2.51 8.73 -4.82
N GLU A 281 -1.75 8.19 -5.77
CA GLU A 281 -0.29 7.99 -5.68
C GLU A 281 0.48 9.31 -5.91
N ASP A 282 -0.10 10.28 -6.62
CA ASP A 282 0.50 11.60 -6.80
C ASP A 282 0.29 12.43 -5.52
N LEU A 283 1.38 12.76 -4.84
CA LEU A 283 1.34 13.52 -3.58
C LEU A 283 0.66 14.89 -3.70
N ASN A 284 0.55 15.45 -4.90
CA ASN A 284 -0.17 16.71 -5.15
C ASN A 284 -1.70 16.55 -5.06
N TRP A 285 -2.23 15.35 -5.34
CA TRP A 285 -3.67 15.06 -5.41
C TRP A 285 -4.14 14.06 -4.34
N GLY A 286 -3.26 13.14 -3.93
CA GLY A 286 -3.57 12.05 -3.01
C GLY A 286 -3.52 12.41 -1.53
N TRP A 287 -2.97 13.58 -1.18
CA TRP A 287 -2.82 13.98 0.23
C TRP A 287 -4.13 13.97 1.04
N PRO A 288 -5.32 14.35 0.51
CA PRO A 288 -6.56 14.31 1.31
C PRO A 288 -6.89 12.88 1.75
N GLN A 289 -6.66 11.90 0.88
CA GLN A 289 -6.87 10.50 1.22
C GLN A 289 -5.84 10.01 2.22
N HIS A 290 -4.57 10.39 2.05
CA HIS A 290 -3.52 10.06 3.00
C HIS A 290 -3.89 10.56 4.41
N TRP A 291 -4.32 11.82 4.52
CA TRP A 291 -4.72 12.42 5.79
C TRP A 291 -5.99 11.80 6.39
N LEU A 292 -7.02 11.51 5.58
CA LEU A 292 -8.19 10.76 6.05
C LEU A 292 -7.79 9.42 6.67
N ARG A 293 -6.87 8.69 6.02
CA ARG A 293 -6.36 7.40 6.51
C ARG A 293 -5.59 7.55 7.81
N SER A 294 -4.65 8.49 7.86
CA SER A 294 -3.85 8.76 9.06
C SER A 294 -4.74 9.13 10.25
N MET A 295 -5.71 10.03 10.05
CA MET A 295 -6.62 10.47 11.13
C MET A 295 -7.62 9.39 11.54
N ALA A 296 -8.07 8.52 10.62
CA ALA A 296 -8.97 7.43 10.97
C ALA A 296 -8.29 6.36 11.85
N GLN A 297 -6.99 6.15 11.68
CA GLN A 297 -6.22 5.16 12.43
C GLN A 297 -5.66 5.70 13.75
N TYR A 298 -5.40 7.01 13.81
CA TYR A 298 -4.74 7.66 14.95
C TYR A 298 -5.36 7.32 16.32
N PRO A 299 -6.69 7.37 16.52
CA PRO A 299 -7.31 7.04 17.81
C PRO A 299 -6.99 5.63 18.32
N GLN A 300 -7.01 4.64 17.42
CA GLN A 300 -6.76 3.24 17.76
C GLN A 300 -5.28 2.98 18.02
N GLN A 301 -4.39 3.56 17.22
CA GLN A 301 -2.94 3.37 17.35
C GLN A 301 -2.36 3.99 18.63
N HIS A 302 -3.00 5.04 19.15
CA HIS A 302 -2.53 5.80 20.30
C HIS A 302 -3.44 5.69 21.53
N ASP A 303 -4.44 4.80 21.51
CA ASP A 303 -5.42 4.63 22.59
C ASP A 303 -6.03 5.97 23.04
N THR A 304 -6.51 6.74 22.05
CA THR A 304 -6.99 8.12 22.20
C THR A 304 -8.25 8.38 21.37
N TRP A 305 -8.62 9.64 21.22
CA TRP A 305 -9.75 10.16 20.45
C TRP A 305 -9.33 11.41 19.67
N LEU A 306 -10.16 11.86 18.74
CA LEU A 306 -9.86 13.07 17.95
C LEU A 306 -10.01 14.37 18.76
N GLY A 307 -10.82 14.38 19.82
CA GLY A 307 -11.19 15.58 20.56
C GLY A 307 -12.69 15.87 20.45
N GLY A 308 -13.14 16.97 21.09
CA GLY A 308 -14.54 17.38 21.15
C GLY A 308 -15.11 17.81 19.79
N PRO A 309 -16.06 18.77 19.73
CA PRO A 309 -16.67 19.15 18.46
C PRO A 309 -15.67 19.78 17.48
N VAL A 310 -14.48 20.19 17.96
CA VAL A 310 -13.42 20.77 17.15
C VAL A 310 -12.07 20.23 17.63
N THR A 311 -11.18 19.90 16.70
CA THR A 311 -9.76 19.62 16.98
C THR A 311 -8.88 20.19 15.87
N LEU A 312 -7.63 20.55 16.20
CA LEU A 312 -6.63 20.98 15.23
C LEU A 312 -5.40 20.09 15.28
N VAL A 313 -4.98 19.60 14.12
CA VAL A 313 -3.85 18.68 13.97
C VAL A 313 -2.79 19.32 13.07
N ALA A 314 -1.59 19.57 13.59
CA ALA A 314 -0.45 20.00 12.78
C ALA A 314 0.23 18.79 12.16
N ASN A 315 0.83 18.97 10.98
CA ASN A 315 1.65 17.93 10.38
C ASN A 315 2.89 17.59 11.22
N GLU A 316 3.60 18.63 11.66
CA GLU A 316 4.83 18.54 12.45
C GLU A 316 4.93 19.74 13.41
N GLU A 317 5.91 19.72 14.31
CA GLU A 317 6.29 20.85 15.15
C GLU A 317 7.77 21.19 14.89
N PRO A 318 8.10 22.28 14.16
CA PRO A 318 7.19 23.34 13.69
C PRO A 318 6.31 22.92 12.48
N PRO A 319 5.12 23.54 12.29
CA PRO A 319 4.18 23.17 11.23
C PRO A 319 4.79 23.16 9.82
N GLN A 320 4.74 21.99 9.16
CA GLN A 320 5.14 21.80 7.77
C GLN A 320 3.92 21.69 6.84
N PRO A 321 4.07 22.00 5.54
CA PRO A 321 3.01 21.78 4.55
C PRO A 321 2.40 20.38 4.59
N LEU A 322 1.08 20.29 4.43
CA LEU A 322 0.34 19.01 4.39
C LEU A 322 0.64 18.19 3.12
N ALA A 323 1.14 18.84 2.07
CA ALA A 323 1.51 18.26 0.78
C ALA A 323 2.48 19.18 0.01
N PRO A 324 3.19 18.69 -1.03
CA PRO A 324 4.19 19.49 -1.77
C PRO A 324 3.62 20.73 -2.49
N ASN A 325 2.34 20.71 -2.89
CA ASN A 325 1.69 21.76 -3.66
C ASN A 325 0.81 22.70 -2.84
N THR A 326 0.84 22.62 -1.51
CA THR A 326 0.02 23.47 -0.65
C THR A 326 0.84 24.24 0.37
N LYS A 327 0.30 25.37 0.82
CA LYS A 327 0.82 26.13 1.97
C LYS A 327 0.03 25.85 3.25
N PHE A 328 -1.01 25.02 3.19
CA PHE A 328 -1.70 24.57 4.39
C PHE A 328 -0.79 23.69 5.23
N THR A 329 -0.81 23.87 6.55
CA THR A 329 0.08 23.16 7.49
C THR A 329 -0.67 22.42 8.59
N THR A 330 -1.97 22.69 8.71
CA THR A 330 -2.81 22.22 9.81
C THR A 330 -4.16 21.74 9.29
N LEU A 331 -4.73 20.74 9.94
CA LEU A 331 -6.08 20.26 9.69
C LEU A 331 -7.00 20.66 10.84
N LEU A 332 -8.10 21.32 10.51
CA LEU A 332 -9.27 21.46 11.36
C LEU A 332 -10.16 20.23 11.16
N LEU A 333 -10.47 19.52 12.24
CA LEU A 333 -11.51 18.49 12.25
C LEU A 333 -12.72 19.03 13.03
N LEU A 334 -13.82 19.28 12.32
CA LEU A 334 -15.04 19.86 12.87
C LEU A 334 -16.19 18.84 12.82
N ALA A 335 -16.74 18.46 13.99
CA ALA A 335 -17.91 17.60 14.09
C ALA A 335 -19.20 18.41 13.82
N ASP A 336 -19.48 18.68 12.55
CA ASP A 336 -20.60 19.51 12.12
C ASP A 336 -21.87 18.74 11.76
N GLN A 337 -21.76 17.42 11.56
CA GLN A 337 -22.90 16.55 11.22
C GLN A 337 -22.87 15.26 12.03
N SER A 338 -24.01 14.60 12.14
CA SER A 338 -24.09 13.28 12.76
C SER A 338 -25.22 12.45 12.17
N LEU A 339 -25.12 11.14 12.33
CA LEU A 339 -26.21 10.21 12.08
C LEU A 339 -26.40 9.29 13.28
N VAL A 340 -27.59 8.72 13.40
CA VAL A 340 -27.92 7.70 14.39
C VAL A 340 -28.24 6.42 13.64
N THR A 341 -27.54 5.34 13.99
CA THR A 341 -27.76 4.04 13.36
C THR A 341 -29.07 3.39 13.84
N ASP A 342 -29.54 2.38 13.11
CA ASP A 342 -30.72 1.58 13.45
C ASP A 342 -30.62 0.96 14.86
N ASP A 343 -29.40 0.64 15.34
CA ASP A 343 -29.13 0.13 16.69
C ASP A 343 -28.90 1.25 17.74
N GLY A 344 -29.15 2.50 17.39
CA GLY A 344 -29.16 3.65 18.29
C GLY A 344 -27.79 4.28 18.57
N LYS A 345 -26.73 3.91 17.84
CA LYS A 345 -25.40 4.50 18.00
C LYS A 345 -25.35 5.83 17.25
N LYS A 346 -24.97 6.90 17.95
CA LYS A 346 -24.65 8.18 17.33
C LYS A 346 -23.23 8.14 16.75
N ILE A 347 -23.08 8.59 15.51
CA ILE A 347 -21.80 8.73 14.82
C ILE A 347 -21.65 10.18 14.41
N TRP A 348 -20.56 10.82 14.82
CA TRP A 348 -20.20 12.15 14.36
C TRP A 348 -19.48 12.09 13.03
N LEU A 349 -19.81 12.99 12.12
CA LEU A 349 -19.11 13.19 10.87
C LEU A 349 -18.20 14.41 11.04
N TYR A 350 -16.90 14.17 11.10
CA TYR A 350 -15.89 15.21 11.23
C TYR A 350 -15.47 15.68 9.83
N ARG A 351 -15.78 16.94 9.53
CA ARG A 351 -15.27 17.62 8.35
C ARG A 351 -13.80 17.95 8.55
N MET A 352 -12.95 17.53 7.63
CA MET A 352 -11.53 17.85 7.59
C MET A 352 -11.31 19.06 6.67
N THR A 353 -10.80 20.16 7.22
CA THR A 353 -10.55 21.41 6.48
C THR A 353 -9.10 21.87 6.71
N PRO A 354 -8.31 22.08 5.66
CA PRO A 354 -6.92 22.50 5.80
C PRO A 354 -6.82 24.01 6.09
N LEU A 355 -5.91 24.35 7.00
CA LEU A 355 -5.66 25.71 7.49
C LEU A 355 -4.22 26.14 7.22
N TYR A 356 -4.04 27.45 7.03
CA TYR A 356 -2.73 28.08 7.03
C TYR A 356 -2.16 28.15 8.45
N THR A 357 -0.85 28.33 8.55
CA THR A 357 -0.16 28.49 9.84
C THR A 357 -0.70 29.70 10.61
N GLU A 358 -1.00 30.81 9.91
CA GLU A 358 -1.52 32.03 10.52
C GLU A 358 -2.96 31.85 11.02
N GLU A 359 -3.78 31.00 10.38
CA GLU A 359 -5.13 30.68 10.83
C GLU A 359 -5.10 29.82 12.10
N ARG A 360 -4.14 28.89 12.19
CA ARG A 360 -3.85 28.21 13.45
C ARG A 360 -3.36 29.20 14.51
N GLN A 361 -2.55 30.18 14.15
CA GLN A 361 -2.09 31.19 15.11
C GLN A 361 -3.25 32.06 15.61
N LEU A 362 -4.19 32.44 14.75
CA LEU A 362 -5.42 33.14 15.13
C LEU A 362 -6.21 32.35 16.18
N GLU A 363 -6.31 31.03 16.00
CA GLU A 363 -6.92 30.13 16.99
C GLU A 363 -6.14 30.08 18.30
N ILE A 364 -4.80 30.01 18.26
CA ILE A 364 -3.96 30.00 19.46
C ILE A 364 -4.14 31.31 20.26
N ASP A 365 -4.20 32.45 19.56
CA ASP A 365 -4.22 33.77 20.18
C ASP A 365 -5.62 34.17 20.68
N HIS A 366 -6.67 33.76 19.97
CA HIS A 366 -8.04 34.25 20.18
C HIS A 366 -9.09 33.15 20.33
N GLY A 367 -8.69 31.88 20.24
CA GLY A 367 -9.54 30.70 20.38
C GLY A 367 -10.31 30.33 19.11
N ILE A 368 -10.85 29.11 19.13
CA ILE A 368 -11.68 28.53 18.05
C ILE A 368 -12.81 29.46 17.56
N PRO A 369 -13.59 30.13 18.43
CA PRO A 369 -14.66 31.00 17.95
C PRO A 369 -14.17 32.15 17.07
N ALA A 370 -12.98 32.68 17.33
CA ALA A 370 -12.41 33.74 16.50
C ALA A 370 -12.08 33.22 15.09
N LEU A 371 -11.48 32.04 15.00
CA LEU A 371 -11.21 31.38 13.72
C LEU A 371 -12.50 31.11 12.93
N LEU A 372 -13.52 30.51 13.56
CA LEU A 372 -14.78 30.20 12.88
C LEU A 372 -15.53 31.48 12.45
N ASN A 373 -15.56 32.51 13.29
CA ASN A 373 -16.14 33.80 12.93
C ASN A 373 -15.41 34.46 11.77
N ALA A 374 -14.08 34.27 11.63
CA ALA A 374 -13.33 34.77 10.49
C ALA A 374 -13.71 34.05 9.19
N PHE A 375 -13.90 32.73 9.24
CA PHE A 375 -14.43 31.97 8.10
C PHE A 375 -15.82 32.48 7.69
N ASP A 376 -16.70 32.68 8.66
CA ASP A 376 -18.07 33.17 8.42
C ASP A 376 -18.09 34.61 7.89
N ALA A 377 -17.26 35.51 8.44
CA ALA A 377 -17.22 36.92 8.06
C ALA A 377 -16.73 37.15 6.62
N HIS A 378 -15.93 36.22 6.09
CA HIS A 378 -15.38 36.27 4.74
C HIS A 378 -16.05 35.27 3.78
N ASP A 379 -17.17 34.66 4.19
CA ASP A 379 -17.92 33.67 3.41
C ASP A 379 -17.03 32.53 2.87
N ILE A 380 -16.01 32.13 3.63
CA ILE A 380 -15.06 31.11 3.19
C ILE A 380 -15.70 29.73 3.31
N PRO A 381 -15.94 29.03 2.19
CA PRO A 381 -16.50 27.70 2.25
C PRO A 381 -15.49 26.75 2.90
N MET A 382 -15.99 25.79 3.67
CA MET A 382 -15.15 24.71 4.21
C MET A 382 -14.83 23.60 3.19
N ILE A 383 -15.03 23.90 1.90
CA ILE A 383 -14.54 23.13 0.76
C ILE A 383 -13.07 23.52 0.56
N VAL A 384 -12.22 22.54 0.27
CA VAL A 384 -10.81 22.84 -0.03
C VAL A 384 -10.72 23.69 -1.28
N ASP A 385 -10.08 24.85 -1.14
CA ASP A 385 -9.61 25.65 -2.26
C ASP A 385 -8.13 25.95 -2.03
N MET A 386 -7.28 25.45 -2.92
CA MET A 386 -5.82 25.59 -2.84
C MET A 386 -5.35 27.04 -2.99
N ASN A 387 -6.21 27.91 -3.54
CA ASN A 387 -5.91 29.30 -3.82
C ASN A 387 -6.73 30.27 -2.96
N ARG A 388 -7.51 29.78 -1.99
CA ARG A 388 -8.27 30.68 -1.11
C ARG A 388 -7.33 31.62 -0.38
N GLU A 389 -7.83 32.81 -0.10
CA GLU A 389 -7.10 33.74 0.75
C GLU A 389 -7.11 33.25 2.21
N ASN A 390 -6.12 33.71 2.97
CA ASN A 390 -5.92 33.35 4.37
C ASN A 390 -6.72 34.29 5.27
N VAL A 391 -7.69 33.77 6.03
CA VAL A 391 -8.61 34.62 6.81
C VAL A 391 -7.93 35.35 7.97
N ALA A 392 -6.78 34.87 8.43
CA ALA A 392 -6.01 35.56 9.47
C ALA A 392 -5.24 36.77 8.92
N LEU A 393 -5.19 36.93 7.60
CA LEU A 393 -4.51 38.04 6.90
C LEU A 393 -5.49 39.01 6.22
N MET A 394 -6.79 38.78 6.34
CA MET A 394 -7.85 39.59 5.70
C MET A 394 -8.28 40.81 6.51
#